data_AF-A0A7J8QW22-F1
#
_entry.id   AF-A0A7J8QW22-F1
#
_cell.length_a   1.000
_cell.length_b   1.000
_cell.length_c   1.000
_cell.angle_alpha   90.00
_cell.angle_beta   90.00
_cell.angle_gamma   90.00
#
_symmetry.space_group_name_H-M   'P 1'
#
loop_
_entity.id
_entity.type
_entity.pdbx_description
1 polymer ?
#
loop_
_entity_poly.entity_id
_entity_poly.type
_entity_poly.pdbx_seq_one_letter_code
_entity_poly.pdbx_strand_id
1 'polypeptide(L)'
;MFFALGLVISQFINEFIKKSVQQARPETCALLEMCDSHGWPSSHSQYMFFFAVYFTLWTCKGIGGIWNVRTKWAALFLPWSLAVLTMYSRVYLGYHTVAQVLAGASLGILLGGLWFWVVNSMLFCYFPLIEESSFGRFFYVKDTSHISDVLKFEYDNARAARNTMAARKAMASKSS
;
A
#
# COMPACT_ATOMS: atom_id res chain seq x y z
N MET A 1 -0.20 -7.80 3.31
CA MET A 1 -0.52 -8.73 2.20
C MET A 1 -1.49 -8.11 1.18
N PHE A 2 -2.74 -7.81 1.54
CA PHE A 2 -3.75 -7.33 0.58
C PHE A 2 -3.41 -6.02 -0.13
N PHE A 3 -2.70 -5.11 0.52
CA PHE A 3 -2.20 -3.89 -0.14
C PHE A 3 -1.32 -4.21 -1.37
N ALA A 4 -0.32 -5.10 -1.19
CA ALA A 4 0.57 -5.51 -2.26
C ALA A 4 -0.18 -6.28 -3.37
N LEU A 5 -1.13 -7.14 -3.00
CA LEU A 5 -1.98 -7.82 -3.97
C LEU A 5 -2.80 -6.82 -4.81
N GLY A 6 -3.34 -5.78 -4.17
CA GLY A 6 -4.04 -4.70 -4.85
C GLY A 6 -3.17 -3.95 -5.84
N LEU A 7 -1.90 -3.68 -5.49
CA LEU A 7 -0.94 -3.08 -6.42
C LEU A 7 -0.64 -3.97 -7.63
N VAL A 8 -0.49 -5.29 -7.41
CA VAL A 8 -0.27 -6.25 -8.51
C VAL A 8 -1.48 -6.29 -9.44
N ILE A 9 -2.70 -6.37 -8.89
CA ILE A 9 -3.94 -6.34 -9.68
C ILE A 9 -4.06 -5.01 -10.45
N SER A 10 -3.78 -3.89 -9.79
CA SER A 10 -3.78 -2.55 -10.40
C SER A 10 -2.80 -2.49 -11.58
N GLN A 11 -1.59 -3.01 -11.41
CA GLN A 11 -0.60 -3.07 -12.49
C GLN A 11 -1.04 -3.97 -13.65
N PHE A 12 -1.66 -5.12 -13.36
CA PHE A 12 -2.22 -5.98 -14.41
C PHE A 12 -3.31 -5.26 -15.21
N ILE A 13 -4.22 -4.55 -14.53
CA ILE A 13 -5.26 -3.74 -15.19
C ILE A 13 -4.62 -2.64 -16.05
N ASN A 14 -3.58 -1.97 -15.57
CA ASN A 14 -2.87 -0.94 -16.33
C ASN A 14 -2.31 -1.50 -17.65
N GLU A 15 -1.60 -2.62 -17.57
CA GLU A 15 -0.99 -3.26 -18.74
C GLU A 15 -2.03 -3.82 -19.71
N PHE A 16 -3.14 -4.35 -19.19
CA PHE A 16 -4.27 -4.77 -20.02
C PHE A 16 -4.86 -3.59 -20.81
N ILE A 17 -5.10 -2.45 -20.15
CA ILE A 17 -5.62 -1.24 -20.80
C ILE A 17 -4.64 -0.72 -21.84
N LYS A 18 -3.35 -0.63 -21.51
CA LYS A 18 -2.30 -0.19 -22.43
C LYS A 18 -2.26 -1.05 -23.69
N LYS A 19 -2.34 -2.38 -23.55
CA LYS A 19 -2.37 -3.31 -24.69
C LYS A 19 -3.64 -3.18 -25.52
N SER A 20 -4.75 -2.76 -24.92
CA SER A 20 -6.05 -2.62 -25.59
C SER A 20 -6.19 -1.29 -26.33
N VAL A 21 -5.77 -0.18 -25.71
CA VAL A 21 -5.95 1.18 -26.26
C VAL A 21 -4.78 1.60 -27.14
N GLN A 22 -3.59 1.10 -26.84
CA GLN A 22 -2.38 1.31 -27.62
C GLN A 22 -2.03 2.79 -27.92
N GLN A 23 -2.44 3.72 -27.03
CA GLN A 23 -2.17 5.14 -27.25
C GLN A 23 -0.66 5.42 -27.26
N ALA A 24 -0.20 6.13 -28.29
CA ALA A 24 1.20 6.54 -28.43
C ALA A 24 1.65 7.47 -27.30
N ARG A 25 2.96 7.44 -27.00
CA ARG A 25 3.63 8.38 -26.10
C ARG A 25 4.02 9.67 -26.84
N PRO A 26 4.39 10.75 -26.12
CA PRO A 26 4.95 11.94 -26.74
C PRO A 26 6.20 11.63 -27.58
N GLU A 27 6.44 12.38 -28.65
CA GLU A 27 7.64 12.20 -29.50
C GLU A 27 8.96 12.40 -28.72
N THR A 28 8.94 13.25 -27.69
CA THR A 28 10.07 13.47 -26.78
C THR A 28 10.52 12.18 -26.07
N CYS A 29 9.61 11.23 -25.86
CA CYS A 29 9.96 9.94 -25.28
C CYS A 29 10.69 9.01 -26.27
N ALA A 30 10.38 9.11 -27.57
CA ALA A 30 11.11 8.36 -28.60
C ALA A 30 12.55 8.84 -28.72
N LEU A 31 12.77 10.16 -28.63
CA LEU A 31 14.11 10.77 -28.59
C LEU A 31 14.95 10.34 -27.38
N LEU A 32 14.31 9.86 -26.31
CA LEU A 32 14.96 9.37 -25.10
C LEU A 32 15.22 7.85 -25.14
N GLU A 33 14.79 7.14 -26.19
CA GLU A 33 14.84 5.67 -26.28
C GLU A 33 14.12 4.95 -25.11
N MET A 34 13.11 5.59 -24.51
CA MET A 34 12.36 5.06 -23.34
C MET A 34 10.90 4.71 -23.66
N CYS A 35 10.62 4.43 -24.92
CA CYS A 35 9.27 4.40 -25.49
C CYS A 35 8.75 3.01 -25.84
N ASP A 36 9.26 1.97 -25.19
CA ASP A 36 8.97 0.55 -25.48
C ASP A 36 7.54 0.10 -25.13
N SER A 37 6.69 0.99 -24.60
CA SER A 37 5.33 0.66 -24.16
C SER A 37 4.34 1.79 -24.42
N HIS A 38 3.06 1.43 -24.54
CA HIS A 38 1.96 2.38 -24.72
C HIS A 38 1.84 3.37 -23.56
N GLY A 39 1.43 4.59 -23.89
CA GLY A 39 1.48 5.75 -22.98
C GLY A 39 0.28 5.92 -22.06
N TRP A 40 -0.86 5.30 -22.38
CA TRP A 40 -2.12 5.51 -21.64
C TRP A 40 -2.67 4.23 -21.00
N PRO A 41 -3.04 4.26 -19.71
CA PRO A 41 -2.76 5.30 -18.72
C PRO A 41 -1.34 5.17 -18.13
N SER A 42 -0.80 6.26 -17.57
CA SER A 42 0.54 6.23 -16.95
C SER A 42 0.57 5.32 -15.70
N SER A 43 1.38 4.26 -15.75
CA SER A 43 1.52 3.28 -14.64
C SER A 43 2.10 3.90 -13.37
N HIS A 44 3.09 4.80 -13.50
CA HIS A 44 3.72 5.46 -12.34
C HIS A 44 2.73 6.36 -11.61
N SER A 45 1.93 7.13 -12.36
CA SER A 45 0.88 7.95 -11.78
C SER A 45 -0.20 7.08 -11.13
N GLN A 46 -0.66 6.04 -11.82
CA GLN A 46 -1.65 5.10 -11.26
C GLN A 46 -1.17 4.45 -9.96
N TYR A 47 0.07 3.94 -9.92
CA TYR A 47 0.65 3.31 -8.74
C TYR A 47 0.68 4.28 -7.54
N MET A 48 1.18 5.50 -7.74
CA MET A 48 1.35 6.44 -6.64
C MET A 48 0.02 6.96 -6.11
N PHE A 49 -0.97 7.17 -6.98
CA PHE A 49 -2.30 7.59 -6.56
C PHE A 49 -3.09 6.44 -5.90
N PHE A 50 -2.91 5.20 -6.35
CA PHE A 50 -3.41 4.02 -5.63
C PHE A 50 -2.83 3.97 -4.21
N PHE A 51 -1.49 4.09 -4.10
CA PHE A 51 -0.79 4.09 -2.82
C PHE A 51 -1.34 5.20 -1.90
N ALA A 52 -1.40 6.44 -2.40
CA ALA A 52 -1.82 7.59 -1.62
C ALA A 52 -3.25 7.46 -1.11
N VAL A 53 -4.19 7.03 -1.95
CA VAL A 53 -5.59 6.82 -1.55
C VAL A 53 -5.72 5.66 -0.57
N TYR A 54 -5.11 4.52 -0.85
CA TYR A 54 -5.20 3.35 0.03
C TYR A 54 -4.60 3.66 1.41
N PHE A 55 -3.43 4.30 1.45
CA PHE A 55 -2.80 4.74 2.69
C PHE A 55 -3.67 5.76 3.44
N THR A 56 -4.28 6.70 2.72
CA THR A 56 -5.21 7.67 3.31
C THR A 56 -6.38 6.98 4.01
N LEU A 57 -7.06 6.05 3.32
CA LEU A 57 -8.18 5.30 3.89
C LEU A 57 -7.75 4.44 5.08
N TRP A 58 -6.57 3.83 5.00
CA TRP A 58 -5.98 3.04 6.08
C TRP A 58 -5.73 3.88 7.34
N THR A 59 -5.10 5.05 7.19
CA THR A 59 -4.87 6.01 8.27
C THR A 59 -6.18 6.59 8.83
N CYS A 60 -7.15 6.89 7.97
CA CYS A 60 -8.47 7.41 8.38
C CYS A 60 -9.27 6.39 9.19
N LYS A 61 -9.21 5.10 8.82
CA LYS A 61 -9.80 3.99 9.58
C LYS A 61 -9.10 3.75 10.93
N GLY A 62 -7.96 4.40 11.17
CA GLY A 62 -7.21 4.32 12.41
C GLY A 62 -6.35 3.07 12.55
N ILE A 63 -6.17 2.31 11.47
CA ILE A 63 -5.38 1.09 11.50
C ILE A 63 -3.90 1.46 11.63
N GLY A 64 -3.21 0.88 12.62
CA GLY A 64 -1.80 1.16 12.92
C GLY A 64 -1.54 2.14 14.08
N GLY A 65 -2.59 2.73 14.66
CA GLY A 65 -2.58 3.21 16.06
C GLY A 65 -1.82 4.49 16.43
N ILE A 66 -0.80 4.89 15.66
CA ILE A 66 0.07 6.01 16.03
C ILE A 66 -0.51 7.38 15.63
N TRP A 67 -1.63 7.40 14.91
CA TRP A 67 -2.09 8.59 14.21
C TRP A 67 -2.99 9.49 15.08
N ASN A 68 -2.41 10.31 15.94
CA ASN A 68 -3.10 11.48 16.49
C ASN A 68 -3.33 12.55 15.39
N VAL A 69 -4.24 13.52 15.57
CA VAL A 69 -4.62 14.48 14.50
C VAL A 69 -3.41 15.17 13.87
N ARG A 70 -2.41 15.58 14.66
CA ARG A 70 -1.19 16.23 14.16
C ARG A 70 -0.31 15.29 13.33
N THR A 71 -0.13 14.04 13.77
CA THR A 71 0.64 13.04 12.99
C THR A 71 -0.12 12.53 11.77
N LYS A 72 -1.47 12.52 11.79
CA LYS A 72 -2.30 12.19 10.61
C LYS A 72 -1.99 13.12 9.44
N TRP A 73 -1.99 14.44 9.65
CA TRP A 73 -1.70 15.39 8.57
C TRP A 73 -0.29 15.19 7.99
N ALA A 74 0.72 15.02 8.85
CA ALA A 74 2.09 14.76 8.40
C ALA A 74 2.21 13.41 7.64
N ALA A 75 1.55 12.37 8.13
CA ALA A 75 1.54 11.05 7.52
C ALA A 75 0.85 11.03 6.14
N LEU A 76 -0.17 11.87 5.94
CA LEU A 76 -0.87 12.01 4.65
C LEU A 76 -0.16 12.95 3.69
N PHE A 77 0.54 13.96 4.19
CA PHE A 77 1.27 14.91 3.35
C PHE A 77 2.29 14.20 2.45
N LEU A 78 3.15 13.37 3.05
CA LEU A 78 4.24 12.70 2.33
C LEU A 78 3.78 11.87 1.12
N PRO A 79 2.83 10.91 1.22
CA PRO A 79 2.42 10.10 0.08
C PRO A 79 1.76 10.92 -1.04
N TRP A 80 0.97 11.94 -0.69
CA TRP A 80 0.34 12.82 -1.68
C TRP A 80 1.37 13.71 -2.38
N SER A 81 2.34 14.27 -1.65
CA SER A 81 3.46 15.01 -2.24
C SER A 81 4.27 14.15 -3.20
N LEU A 82 4.59 12.91 -2.82
CA LEU A 82 5.30 11.97 -3.69
C LEU A 82 4.48 11.59 -4.92
N ALA A 83 3.15 11.44 -4.79
CA ALA A 83 2.27 11.13 -5.92
C ALA A 83 2.22 12.28 -6.93
N VAL A 84 2.05 13.52 -6.46
CA VAL A 84 2.06 14.70 -7.33
C VAL A 84 3.44 14.91 -7.97
N LEU A 85 4.52 14.77 -7.20
CA LEU A 85 5.88 14.90 -7.73
C LEU A 85 6.19 13.84 -8.79
N THR A 86 5.75 12.59 -8.56
CA THR A 86 5.91 11.52 -9.55
C THR A 86 5.14 11.83 -10.82
N MET A 87 3.88 12.25 -10.70
CA MET A 87 3.03 12.66 -11.82
C MET A 87 3.68 13.81 -12.62
N TYR A 88 4.13 14.86 -11.93
CA TYR A 88 4.83 15.99 -12.54
C TYR A 88 6.10 15.54 -13.27
N SER A 89 6.92 14.70 -12.64
CA SER A 89 8.16 14.21 -13.24
C SER A 89 7.94 13.46 -14.56
N ARG A 90 6.80 12.78 -14.72
CA ARG A 90 6.48 12.05 -15.95
C ARG A 90 6.18 12.98 -17.13
N VAL A 91 5.61 14.14 -16.85
CA VAL A 91 5.37 15.18 -17.85
C VAL A 91 6.64 15.99 -18.11
N TYR A 92 7.31 16.43 -17.05
CA TYR A 92 8.52 17.26 -17.13
C TYR A 92 9.65 16.57 -17.89
N LEU A 93 9.87 15.26 -17.66
CA LEU A 93 10.88 14.47 -18.38
C LEU A 93 10.42 14.01 -19.77
N GLY A 94 9.21 14.39 -20.21
CA GLY A 94 8.72 14.08 -21.56
C GLY A 94 8.22 12.63 -21.76
N TYR A 95 8.07 11.83 -20.71
CA TYR A 95 7.62 10.44 -20.84
C TYR A 95 6.14 10.26 -21.16
N HIS A 96 5.31 11.21 -20.72
CA HIS A 96 3.85 11.16 -20.83
C HIS A 96 3.25 12.56 -21.06
N THR A 97 2.07 12.60 -21.69
CA THR A 97 1.25 13.82 -21.74
C THR A 97 0.53 14.06 -20.41
N VAL A 98 0.06 15.29 -20.20
CA VAL A 98 -0.79 15.65 -19.04
C VAL A 98 -2.03 14.74 -18.96
N ALA A 99 -2.70 14.49 -20.10
CA ALA A 99 -3.87 13.62 -20.15
C ALA A 99 -3.56 12.16 -19.72
N GLN A 100 -2.41 11.62 -20.14
CA GLN A 100 -1.98 10.26 -19.78
C GLN A 100 -1.71 10.10 -18.29
N VAL A 101 -1.10 11.11 -17.67
CA VAL A 101 -0.83 11.07 -16.23
C VAL A 101 -2.10 11.32 -15.41
N LEU A 102 -2.99 12.21 -15.83
CA LEU A 102 -4.28 12.43 -15.17
C LEU A 102 -5.18 11.19 -15.24
N ALA A 103 -5.18 10.48 -16.37
CA ALA A 103 -5.90 9.21 -16.49
C ALA A 103 -5.32 8.14 -15.57
N GLY A 104 -3.99 8.06 -15.47
CA GLY A 104 -3.30 7.19 -14.50
C GLY A 104 -3.71 7.51 -13.07
N ALA A 105 -3.61 8.77 -12.66
CA ALA A 105 -4.02 9.23 -11.33
C ALA A 105 -5.48 8.88 -11.01
N SER A 106 -6.40 9.16 -11.95
CA SER A 106 -7.83 8.88 -11.78
C SER A 106 -8.11 7.39 -11.61
N LEU A 107 -7.51 6.55 -12.46
CA LEU A 107 -7.62 5.10 -12.35
C LEU A 107 -7.00 4.58 -11.05
N GLY A 108 -5.87 5.14 -10.62
CA GLY A 108 -5.22 4.80 -9.35
C GLY A 108 -6.11 5.09 -8.14
N ILE A 109 -6.75 6.27 -8.12
CA ILE A 109 -7.71 6.66 -7.07
C ILE A 109 -8.87 5.68 -7.01
N LEU A 110 -9.49 5.38 -8.17
CA LEU A 110 -10.65 4.50 -8.26
C LEU A 110 -10.30 3.07 -7.80
N LEU A 111 -9.20 2.50 -8.31
CA LEU A 111 -8.77 1.14 -7.94
C LEU A 111 -8.33 1.07 -6.48
N GLY A 112 -7.65 2.10 -5.96
CA GLY A 112 -7.22 2.17 -4.56
C GLY A 112 -8.40 2.18 -3.60
N GLY A 113 -9.39 3.04 -3.88
CA GLY A 113 -10.62 3.12 -3.09
C GLY A 113 -11.46 1.84 -3.17
N LEU A 114 -11.67 1.32 -4.39
CA LEU A 114 -12.43 0.10 -4.61
C LEU A 114 -11.78 -1.11 -3.93
N TRP A 115 -10.47 -1.28 -4.09
CA TRP A 115 -9.74 -2.39 -3.47
C TRP A 115 -9.75 -2.29 -1.95
N PHE A 116 -9.58 -1.08 -1.39
CA PHE A 116 -9.72 -0.87 0.05
C PHE A 116 -11.10 -1.29 0.55
N TRP A 117 -12.16 -0.91 -0.17
CA TRP A 117 -13.54 -1.29 0.16
C TRP A 117 -13.75 -2.80 0.10
N VAL A 118 -13.28 -3.48 -0.96
CA VAL A 118 -13.36 -4.95 -1.09
C VAL A 118 -12.67 -5.64 0.10
N VAL A 119 -11.45 -5.23 0.42
CA VAL A 119 -10.68 -5.84 1.52
C VAL A 119 -11.39 -5.64 2.86
N ASN A 120 -11.86 -4.41 3.13
CA ASN A 120 -12.36 -4.03 4.45
C ASN A 120 -13.86 -4.26 4.67
N SER A 121 -14.62 -4.58 3.61
CA SER A 121 -16.06 -4.83 3.69
C SER A 121 -16.44 -6.25 3.30
N MET A 122 -15.64 -6.92 2.45
CA MET A 122 -15.92 -8.28 1.98
C MET A 122 -14.89 -9.29 2.50
N LEU A 123 -13.60 -9.01 2.35
CA LEU A 123 -12.55 -10.00 2.68
C LEU A 123 -12.25 -10.10 4.18
N PHE A 124 -12.55 -9.06 4.96
CA PHE A 124 -12.32 -9.00 6.40
C PHE A 124 -12.89 -10.23 7.14
N CYS A 125 -14.07 -10.71 6.75
CA CYS A 125 -14.70 -11.89 7.37
C CYS A 125 -13.86 -13.18 7.21
N TYR A 126 -12.97 -13.23 6.23
CA TYR A 126 -12.13 -14.39 5.95
C TYR A 126 -10.74 -14.30 6.60
N PHE A 127 -10.40 -13.18 7.27
CA PHE A 127 -9.06 -13.02 7.85
C PHE A 127 -8.71 -14.10 8.89
N PRO A 128 -9.60 -14.49 9.81
CA PRO A 128 -9.31 -15.58 10.75
C PRO A 128 -9.07 -16.93 10.04
N LEU A 129 -9.81 -17.20 8.97
CA LEU A 129 -9.65 -18.43 8.18
C LEU A 129 -8.29 -18.47 7.46
N ILE A 130 -7.81 -17.31 6.99
CA ILE A 130 -6.50 -17.19 6.33
C ILE A 130 -5.37 -17.36 7.34
N GLU A 131 -5.48 -16.75 8.52
CA GLU A 131 -4.52 -16.89 9.63
C GLU A 131 -4.38 -18.36 10.07
N GLU A 132 -5.49 -19.06 10.23
CA GLU A 132 -5.51 -20.46 10.69
C GLU A 132 -5.13 -21.48 9.60
N SER A 133 -5.09 -21.06 8.33
CA SER A 133 -4.69 -21.93 7.22
C SER A 133 -3.22 -22.38 7.32
N SER A 134 -2.86 -23.47 6.63
CA SER A 134 -1.46 -23.91 6.53
C SER A 134 -0.53 -22.82 6.01
N PHE A 135 -1.01 -21.99 5.07
CA PHE A 135 -0.28 -20.83 4.57
C PHE A 135 -0.07 -19.77 5.66
N GLY A 136 -1.14 -19.42 6.38
CA GLY A 136 -1.11 -18.42 7.45
C GLY A 136 -0.14 -18.80 8.55
N ARG A 137 -0.22 -20.05 9.01
CA ARG A 137 0.69 -20.60 10.03
C ARG A 137 2.14 -20.70 9.54
N PHE A 138 2.37 -21.10 8.29
CA PHE A 138 3.73 -21.21 7.74
C PHE A 138 4.43 -19.85 7.60
N PHE A 139 3.72 -18.83 7.15
CA PHE A 139 4.26 -17.47 6.98
C PHE A 139 4.08 -16.56 8.20
N TYR A 140 3.53 -17.08 9.30
CA TYR A 140 3.20 -16.29 10.49
C TYR A 140 2.33 -15.06 10.16
N VAL A 141 1.33 -15.26 9.29
CA VAL A 141 0.32 -14.23 8.97
C VAL A 141 -0.51 -13.99 10.22
N LYS A 142 -0.63 -12.72 10.63
CA LYS A 142 -1.39 -12.31 11.82
C LYS A 142 -2.61 -11.52 11.40
N ASP A 143 -3.79 -11.88 11.92
CA ASP A 143 -4.95 -11.00 11.83
C ASP A 143 -4.92 -9.97 12.97
N THR A 144 -4.65 -8.71 12.60
CA THR A 144 -4.66 -7.57 13.53
C THR A 144 -5.82 -6.62 13.26
N SER A 145 -6.78 -7.04 12.45
CA SER A 145 -7.84 -6.17 11.94
C SER A 145 -8.83 -5.71 13.02
N HIS A 146 -8.91 -6.43 14.14
CA HIS A 146 -9.69 -6.10 15.34
C HIS A 146 -8.93 -5.21 16.34
N ILE A 147 -7.62 -5.00 16.13
CA ILE A 147 -6.76 -4.22 17.02
C ILE A 147 -6.66 -2.79 16.49
N SER A 148 -7.12 -1.82 17.29
CA SER A 148 -7.09 -0.40 16.92
C SER A 148 -5.65 0.14 16.82
N ASP A 149 -4.82 -0.14 17.82
CA ASP A 149 -3.41 0.26 17.84
C ASP A 149 -2.48 -0.95 17.82
N VAL A 150 -2.23 -1.43 16.60
CA VAL A 150 -1.38 -2.60 16.35
C VAL A 150 0.06 -2.37 16.87
N LEU A 151 0.62 -1.19 16.65
CA LEU A 151 2.02 -0.92 16.99
C LEU A 151 2.22 -0.85 18.51
N LYS A 152 1.29 -0.21 19.23
CA LYS A 152 1.31 -0.23 20.70
C LYS A 152 1.05 -1.63 21.25
N PHE A 153 0.08 -2.35 20.70
CA PHE A 153 -0.21 -3.73 21.11
C PHE A 153 1.02 -4.64 20.96
N GLU A 154 1.72 -4.56 19.83
CA GLU A 154 2.95 -5.32 19.60
C GLU A 154 4.08 -4.89 20.54
N TYR A 155 4.24 -3.59 20.78
CA TYR A 155 5.23 -3.05 21.72
C TYR A 155 5.01 -3.55 23.16
N ASP A 156 3.78 -3.48 23.65
CA ASP A 156 3.43 -3.88 25.01
C ASP A 156 3.62 -5.39 25.22
N ASN A 157 3.19 -6.22 24.25
CA ASN A 157 3.38 -7.67 24.29
C ASN A 157 4.85 -8.09 24.23
N ALA A 158 5.66 -7.45 23.36
CA ALA A 158 7.09 -7.74 23.28
C ALA A 158 7.82 -7.41 24.59
N ARG A 159 7.46 -6.28 25.22
CA ARG A 159 8.00 -5.90 26.53
C ARG A 159 7.59 -6.84 27.64
N ALA A 160 6.31 -7.23 27.69
CA ALA A 160 5.81 -8.18 28.68
C ALA A 160 6.54 -9.52 28.56
N ALA A 161 6.67 -10.06 27.35
CA ALA A 161 7.37 -11.30 27.08
C ALA A 161 8.84 -11.25 27.55
N ARG A 162 9.56 -10.17 27.26
CA ARG A 162 10.95 -9.96 27.72
C ARG A 162 11.06 -10.01 29.24
N ASN A 163 10.17 -9.31 29.95
CA ASN A 163 10.19 -9.26 31.41
C ASN A 163 9.89 -10.63 32.03
N THR A 164 8.91 -11.37 31.48
CA THR A 164 8.58 -12.73 31.92
C THR A 164 9.75 -13.70 31.71
N MET A 165 10.43 -13.62 30.56
CA MET A 165 11.62 -14.43 30.29
C MET A 165 12.77 -14.12 31.25
N ALA A 166 13.01 -12.84 31.54
CA ALA A 166 14.03 -12.43 32.51
C ALA A 166 13.73 -12.94 33.92
N ALA A 167 12.47 -12.85 34.36
CA ALA A 167 12.03 -13.38 35.66
C ALA A 167 12.21 -14.90 35.76
N ARG A 168 11.82 -15.65 34.72
CA ARG A 168 12.01 -17.11 34.65
C ARG A 168 13.48 -17.50 34.73
N LYS A 169 14.35 -16.80 34.00
CA LYS A 169 15.80 -17.04 34.05
C LYS A 169 16.38 -16.78 35.43
N ALA A 170 15.96 -15.71 36.10
CA ALA A 170 16.40 -15.36 37.45
C ALA A 170 15.91 -16.35 38.52
N MET A 171 14.72 -16.95 38.34
CA MET A 171 14.24 -18.03 39.22
C MET A 171 15.05 -19.31 39.00
N ALA A 172 15.29 -19.70 37.75
CA ALA A 172 16.06 -20.90 37.41
C ALA A 172 17.51 -20.85 37.93
N SER A 173 18.14 -19.68 37.93
CA SER A 173 19.50 -19.50 38.47
C SER A 173 19.58 -19.49 39.99
N LYS A 174 18.44 -19.32 40.70
CA LYS A 174 18.38 -19.41 42.16
C LYS A 174 18.08 -20.81 42.67
N SER A 175 17.56 -21.69 41.80
CA SER A 175 17.26 -23.09 42.09
C SER A 175 18.39 -24.06 41.71
N SER A 176 19.48 -23.56 41.12
CA SER A 176 20.71 -24.30 40.79
C SER A 176 21.81 -23.98 41.79
#